data_AF-A0A1U9JJ55-F1
#
_entry.id   AF-A0A1U9JJ55-F1
#
_cell.length_a   1.000
_cell.length_b   1.000
_cell.length_c   1.000
_cell.angle_alpha   90.00
_cell.angle_beta   90.00
_cell.angle_gamma   90.00
#
_symmetry.space_group_name_H-M   'P 1'
#
loop_
_entity.id
_entity.type
_entity.pdbx_description
1 polymer ?
#
loop_
_entity_poly.entity_id
_entity_poly.type
_entity_poly.pdbx_seq_one_letter_code
_entity_poly.pdbx_strand_id
1 'polypeptide(L)'
;MFLRWQPIGLGLGLGCFWLVAGALAAPAPHTHAAPTERPTWTRYPLLQAQATRGESAGGVRIDAANLPTPTLVMHTVARTDGQTLSGWRASREQTGSGHVWFSASGARDDHTVLRASTHVYLPGKPLSPSALLAQRRDGLEIVPQRLPEHGGVRETSQWRFQVRFNGQPRPNVGVELLTEPGTRRVWVSDARGEVEVTFPRDFPEAALAGPNSMNASQGFVLAVNQAIDGRNYLSTYAHRYYPDRMRERSLAAGVGALGFGMVLAAPLIRRKRERA
;
A
#
# COMPACT_ATOMS: atom_id res chain seq x y z
N MET A 1 -68.33 -42.36 -6.60
CA MET A 1 -68.96 -43.69 -6.46
C MET A 1 -67.91 -44.72 -6.85
N PHE A 2 -67.61 -45.61 -5.91
CA PHE A 2 -66.51 -46.58 -5.94
C PHE A 2 -66.62 -47.58 -7.10
N LEU A 3 -65.50 -48.03 -7.67
CA LEU A 3 -65.00 -49.39 -7.38
C LEU A 3 -63.60 -49.62 -7.95
N ARG A 4 -62.77 -50.11 -7.02
CA ARG A 4 -61.48 -50.78 -7.13
C ARG A 4 -61.55 -51.95 -8.13
N TRP A 5 -60.42 -52.35 -8.72
CA TRP A 5 -59.92 -53.74 -8.70
C TRP A 5 -58.52 -53.80 -9.37
N GLN A 6 -57.56 -54.37 -8.64
CA GLN A 6 -56.28 -54.83 -9.17
C GLN A 6 -56.44 -56.31 -9.59
N PRO A 7 -55.55 -56.78 -10.47
CA PRO A 7 -54.93 -58.06 -10.21
C PRO A 7 -53.40 -58.04 -10.28
N ILE A 8 -52.87 -58.93 -9.45
CA ILE A 8 -51.49 -59.37 -9.23
C ILE A 8 -51.07 -60.30 -10.38
N GLY A 9 -49.78 -60.32 -10.74
CA GLY A 9 -49.24 -61.52 -11.40
C GLY A 9 -47.93 -61.35 -12.15
N LEU A 10 -46.83 -61.65 -11.45
CA LEU A 10 -45.68 -62.46 -11.91
C LEU A 10 -45.10 -62.25 -13.32
N GLY A 11 -43.83 -61.86 -13.32
CA GLY A 11 -42.80 -62.85 -13.66
C GLY A 11 -42.01 -62.63 -14.95
N LEU A 12 -40.72 -62.94 -14.80
CA LEU A 12 -39.74 -63.29 -15.83
C LEU A 12 -39.16 -62.14 -16.66
N GLY A 13 -37.85 -61.97 -16.42
CA GLY A 13 -37.00 -61.08 -17.18
C GLY A 13 -36.80 -61.55 -18.61
N LEU A 14 -36.40 -60.60 -19.43
CA LEU A 14 -35.68 -60.83 -20.66
C LEU A 14 -34.84 -59.58 -20.91
N GLY A 15 -33.57 -59.79 -21.21
CA GLY A 15 -32.61 -58.71 -21.40
C GLY A 15 -32.99 -57.80 -22.57
N CYS A 16 -32.67 -56.52 -22.41
CA CYS A 16 -32.45 -55.61 -23.52
C CYS A 16 -31.19 -54.80 -23.22
N PHE A 17 -30.14 -55.12 -23.97
CA PHE A 17 -29.05 -54.22 -24.29
C PHE A 17 -29.63 -52.88 -24.76
N TRP A 18 -29.29 -51.78 -24.08
CA TRP A 18 -29.40 -50.44 -24.65
C TRP A 18 -28.10 -49.67 -24.43
N LEU A 19 -27.48 -49.41 -25.58
CA LEU A 19 -26.49 -48.38 -25.91
C LEU A 19 -26.18 -47.36 -24.80
N VAL A 20 -24.92 -47.37 -24.37
CA VAL A 20 -24.29 -46.23 -23.70
C VAL A 20 -24.10 -45.12 -24.75
N ALA A 21 -25.06 -44.20 -24.82
CA ALA A 21 -24.84 -42.90 -25.42
C ALA A 21 -24.02 -42.07 -24.42
N GLY A 22 -22.72 -41.89 -24.70
CA GLY A 22 -21.85 -40.99 -23.96
C GLY A 22 -22.36 -39.56 -24.06
N ALA A 23 -23.02 -39.07 -23.00
CA ALA A 23 -23.23 -37.65 -22.82
C ALA A 23 -21.87 -37.03 -22.48
N LEU A 24 -21.33 -36.25 -23.41
CA LEU A 24 -20.24 -35.31 -23.16
C LEU A 24 -20.71 -34.35 -22.06
N ALA A 25 -20.30 -34.63 -20.82
CA ALA A 25 -20.45 -33.69 -19.72
C ALA A 25 -19.66 -32.44 -20.08
N ALA A 26 -20.37 -31.32 -20.25
CA ALA A 26 -19.77 -30.02 -20.38
C ALA A 26 -18.84 -29.78 -19.17
N PRO A 27 -17.61 -29.26 -19.37
CA PRO A 27 -16.73 -28.95 -18.26
C PRO A 27 -17.43 -27.97 -17.33
N ALA A 28 -17.59 -28.36 -16.06
CA ALA A 28 -18.09 -27.49 -15.01
C ALA A 28 -17.28 -26.18 -14.99
N PRO A 29 -17.93 -25.01 -14.82
CA PRO A 29 -17.20 -23.76 -14.73
C PRO A 29 -16.22 -23.87 -13.57
N HIS A 30 -14.93 -23.71 -13.90
CA HIS A 30 -13.85 -23.69 -12.94
C HIS A 30 -14.20 -22.69 -11.84
N THR A 31 -14.52 -23.22 -10.65
CA THR A 31 -14.63 -22.41 -9.45
C THR A 31 -13.28 -21.73 -9.29
N HIS A 32 -13.23 -20.42 -9.51
CA HIS A 32 -12.03 -19.64 -9.24
C HIS A 32 -11.67 -19.87 -7.78
N ALA A 33 -10.63 -20.68 -7.56
CA ALA A 33 -10.02 -20.81 -6.26
C ALA A 33 -9.74 -19.39 -5.75
N ALA A 34 -10.25 -19.08 -4.56
CA ALA A 34 -9.97 -17.82 -3.90
C ALA A 34 -8.45 -17.59 -3.92
N PRO A 35 -7.97 -16.38 -4.26
CA PRO A 35 -6.55 -16.10 -4.28
C PRO A 35 -6.00 -16.46 -2.90
N THR A 36 -5.07 -17.43 -2.86
CA THR A 36 -4.33 -17.79 -1.65
C THR A 36 -3.77 -16.50 -1.06
N GLU A 37 -4.36 -16.06 0.05
CA GLU A 37 -3.95 -14.87 0.78
C GLU A 37 -2.49 -15.05 1.19
N ARG A 38 -1.59 -14.30 0.54
CA ARG A 38 -0.22 -14.21 1.02
C ARG A 38 -0.29 -13.61 2.42
N PRO A 39 0.39 -14.18 3.42
CA PRO A 39 0.43 -13.61 4.77
C PRO A 39 0.87 -12.14 4.67
N THR A 40 -0.03 -11.24 5.04
CA THR A 40 0.26 -9.81 5.06
C THR A 40 0.77 -9.47 6.45
N TRP A 41 1.83 -8.67 6.56
CA TRP A 41 2.46 -8.29 7.83
C TRP A 41 1.58 -7.42 8.73
N THR A 42 0.42 -6.99 8.24
CA THR A 42 -0.57 -6.17 8.93
C THR A 42 -1.95 -6.81 8.87
N ARG A 43 -2.76 -6.55 9.90
CA ARG A 43 -4.20 -6.86 9.95
C ARG A 43 -5.08 -5.75 9.38
N TYR A 44 -4.49 -4.58 9.15
CA TYR A 44 -5.20 -3.41 8.64
C TYR A 44 -5.43 -3.54 7.13
N PRO A 45 -6.50 -2.92 6.59
CA PRO A 45 -6.62 -2.71 5.16
C PRO A 45 -5.31 -2.15 4.60
N LEU A 46 -4.83 -2.75 3.51
CA LEU A 46 -3.58 -2.36 2.89
C LEU A 46 -3.81 -2.12 1.41
N LEU A 47 -3.32 -0.99 0.93
CA LEU A 47 -3.26 -0.68 -0.50
C LEU A 47 -1.83 -0.27 -0.81
N GLN A 48 -1.23 -0.91 -1.81
CA GLN A 48 0.12 -0.58 -2.26
C GLN A 48 0.08 -0.31 -3.76
N ALA A 49 0.80 0.73 -4.18
CA ALA A 49 0.93 1.11 -5.57
C ALA A 49 2.41 1.13 -5.93
N GLN A 50 2.77 0.47 -7.02
CA GLN A 50 4.14 0.37 -7.51
C GLN A 50 4.18 0.74 -8.98
N ALA A 51 5.04 1.69 -9.32
CA ALA A 51 5.30 2.02 -10.72
C ALA A 51 5.99 0.82 -11.39
N THR A 52 5.48 0.37 -12.53
CA THR A 52 6.11 -0.68 -13.34
C THR A 52 7.19 -0.06 -14.22
N ARG A 53 8.38 -0.68 -14.26
CA ARG A 53 9.50 -0.26 -15.12
C ARG A 53 9.60 -1.26 -16.29
N GLY A 54 9.52 -0.78 -17.54
CA GLY A 54 9.64 -1.61 -18.76
C GLY A 54 9.13 -0.92 -20.04
N GLU A 55 9.56 -1.41 -21.21
CA GLU A 55 9.31 -0.83 -22.55
C GLU A 55 7.87 -0.98 -23.07
N SER A 56 7.09 -1.93 -22.56
CA SER A 56 5.70 -2.14 -23.00
C SER A 56 4.75 -1.80 -21.85
N ALA A 57 4.27 -0.56 -21.88
CA ALA A 57 3.35 0.05 -20.92
C ALA A 57 3.93 0.26 -19.50
N GLY A 58 4.67 1.36 -19.35
CA GLY A 58 4.75 2.02 -18.05
C GLY A 58 3.35 2.19 -17.44
N GLY A 59 3.25 2.19 -16.12
CA GLY A 59 1.97 2.24 -15.44
C GLY A 59 2.13 1.97 -13.95
N VAL A 60 1.03 1.64 -13.30
CA VAL A 60 0.99 1.37 -11.86
C VAL A 60 0.32 0.04 -11.64
N ARG A 61 1.03 -0.87 -10.95
CA ARG A 61 0.44 -2.06 -10.35
C ARG A 61 -0.08 -1.69 -8.98
N ILE A 62 -1.33 -2.07 -8.70
CA ILE A 62 -1.94 -1.89 -7.39
C ILE A 62 -2.16 -3.27 -6.78
N ASP A 63 -1.79 -3.45 -5.52
CA ASP A 63 -2.08 -4.65 -4.75
C ASP A 63 -2.85 -4.24 -3.48
N ALA A 64 -3.85 -5.02 -3.09
CA ALA A 64 -4.63 -4.80 -1.88
C ALA A 64 -4.66 -6.06 -1.01
N ALA A 65 -4.76 -5.87 0.31
CA ALA A 65 -4.93 -6.92 1.28
C ALA A 65 -5.89 -6.48 2.40
N ASN A 66 -6.51 -7.46 3.07
CA ASN A 66 -7.46 -7.23 4.17
C ASN A 66 -8.62 -6.30 3.82
N LEU A 67 -9.07 -6.30 2.56
CA LEU A 67 -10.13 -5.44 2.07
C LEU A 67 -11.09 -6.26 1.18
N PRO A 68 -12.30 -6.58 1.66
CA PRO A 68 -13.27 -7.38 0.93
C PRO A 68 -13.92 -6.57 -0.20
N THR A 69 -13.99 -7.18 -1.39
CA THR A 69 -14.65 -6.64 -2.60
C THR A 69 -14.46 -5.13 -2.81
N PRO A 70 -13.21 -4.64 -2.89
CA PRO A 70 -12.98 -3.21 -2.87
C PRO A 70 -13.27 -2.54 -4.22
N THR A 71 -13.83 -1.34 -4.14
CA THR A 71 -13.90 -0.41 -5.27
C THR A 71 -12.64 0.45 -5.27
N LEU A 72 -11.84 0.34 -6.33
CA LEU A 72 -10.60 1.10 -6.50
C LEU A 72 -10.87 2.40 -7.26
N VAL A 73 -10.45 3.52 -6.70
CA VAL A 73 -10.55 4.86 -7.27
C VAL A 73 -9.16 5.48 -7.37
N MET A 74 -8.85 6.02 -8.55
CA MET A 74 -7.63 6.76 -8.84
C MET A 74 -7.93 8.26 -8.88
N HIS A 75 -7.09 9.06 -8.24
CA HIS A 75 -7.16 10.52 -8.29
C HIS A 75 -5.86 11.09 -8.86
N THR A 76 -6.00 12.03 -9.79
CA THR A 76 -4.89 12.76 -10.42
C THR A 76 -5.15 14.24 -10.32
N VAL A 77 -4.12 15.08 -10.50
CA VAL A 77 -4.31 16.54 -10.50
C VAL A 77 -5.26 17.00 -11.62
N ALA A 78 -5.30 16.28 -12.75
CA ALA A 78 -6.14 16.60 -13.89
C ALA A 78 -7.62 16.22 -13.71
N ARG A 79 -7.96 15.36 -12.74
CA ARG A 79 -9.34 14.88 -12.52
C ARG A 79 -9.65 14.81 -11.01
N THR A 80 -10.51 15.71 -10.56
CA THR A 80 -10.87 15.86 -9.14
C THR A 80 -11.82 14.78 -8.63
N ASP A 81 -12.75 14.33 -9.47
CA ASP A 81 -13.86 13.47 -9.04
C ASP A 81 -13.44 12.00 -8.87
N GLY A 82 -12.16 11.71 -9.11
CA GLY A 82 -11.63 10.36 -9.14
C GLY A 82 -12.06 9.58 -10.39
N GLN A 83 -11.42 8.44 -10.62
CA GLN A 83 -11.77 7.49 -11.66
C GLN A 83 -11.80 6.09 -11.06
N THR A 84 -12.97 5.45 -11.10
CA THR A 84 -13.09 4.04 -10.73
C THR A 84 -12.33 3.18 -11.74
N LEU A 85 -11.49 2.29 -11.23
CA LEU A 85 -10.72 1.35 -12.04
C LEU A 85 -11.42 -0.02 -12.03
N SER A 86 -11.52 -0.65 -13.21
CA SER A 86 -12.07 -2.00 -13.36
C SER A 86 -11.09 -3.12 -13.00
N GLY A 87 -9.84 -2.78 -12.67
CA GLY A 87 -8.82 -3.75 -12.33
C GLY A 87 -7.67 -3.15 -11.52
N TRP A 88 -6.72 -4.01 -11.17
CA TRP A 88 -5.60 -3.72 -10.27
C TRP A 88 -4.37 -3.16 -10.98
N ARG A 89 -4.59 -2.50 -12.12
CA ARG A 89 -3.56 -1.84 -12.91
C ARG A 89 -4.11 -0.53 -13.47
N ALA A 90 -3.27 0.49 -13.48
CA ALA A 90 -3.52 1.74 -14.18
C ALA A 90 -2.45 1.94 -15.26
N SER A 91 -2.87 2.25 -16.48
CA SER A 91 -1.96 2.50 -17.59
C SER A 91 -1.32 3.89 -17.50
N ARG A 92 -0.19 4.11 -18.18
CA ARG A 92 0.45 5.44 -18.21
C ARG A 92 -0.45 6.54 -18.73
N GLU A 93 -1.31 6.22 -19.68
CA GLU A 93 -2.28 7.15 -20.28
C GLU A 93 -3.32 7.58 -19.24
N GLN A 94 -3.74 6.66 -18.37
CA GLN A 94 -4.67 6.95 -17.28
C GLN A 94 -4.00 7.77 -16.17
N THR A 95 -2.78 7.40 -15.79
CA THR A 95 -2.10 8.00 -14.63
C THR A 95 -1.44 9.34 -14.94
N GLY A 96 -1.02 9.56 -16.18
CA GLY A 96 -0.18 10.71 -16.56
C GLY A 96 1.19 10.69 -15.88
N SER A 97 1.66 11.85 -15.45
CA SER A 97 2.92 12.04 -14.72
C SER A 97 2.72 12.73 -13.37
N GLY A 98 3.71 12.64 -12.49
CA GLY A 98 3.69 13.24 -11.16
C GLY A 98 3.08 12.31 -10.12
N HIS A 99 2.48 12.89 -9.08
CA HIS A 99 1.85 12.09 -8.03
C HIS A 99 0.45 11.64 -8.44
N VAL A 100 0.16 10.37 -8.17
CA VAL A 100 -1.16 9.78 -8.34
C VAL A 100 -1.57 9.15 -7.01
N TRP A 101 -2.81 9.41 -6.62
CA TRP A 101 -3.38 8.88 -5.38
C TRP A 101 -4.35 7.76 -5.71
N PHE A 102 -4.26 6.67 -4.95
CA PHE A 102 -5.19 5.56 -5.04
C PHE A 102 -5.91 5.39 -3.72
N SER A 103 -7.21 5.13 -3.80
CA SER A 103 -8.02 4.75 -2.66
C SER A 103 -8.90 3.57 -3.02
N ALA A 104 -9.00 2.63 -2.10
CA ALA A 104 -9.85 1.46 -2.21
C ALA A 104 -10.82 1.47 -1.02
N SER A 105 -12.10 1.29 -1.28
CA SER A 105 -13.13 1.22 -0.24
C SER A 105 -13.92 -0.08 -0.34
N GLY A 106 -14.27 -0.65 0.80
CA GLY A 106 -15.10 -1.84 0.92
C GLY A 106 -15.90 -1.82 2.22
N ALA A 107 -16.73 -2.82 2.43
CA ALA A 107 -17.49 -3.00 3.66
C ALA A 107 -17.17 -4.39 4.23
N ARG A 108 -16.90 -4.46 5.55
CA ARG A 108 -16.77 -5.76 6.23
C ARG A 108 -18.13 -6.34 6.58
N ASP A 109 -19.04 -5.45 6.98
CA ASP A 109 -20.42 -5.70 7.37
C ASP A 109 -21.21 -4.40 7.16
N ASP A 110 -22.52 -4.42 7.47
CA ASP A 110 -23.42 -3.28 7.26
C ASP A 110 -23.06 -2.03 8.07
N HIS A 111 -22.23 -2.19 9.10
CA HIS A 111 -21.83 -1.13 10.02
C HIS A 111 -20.37 -0.73 9.91
N THR A 112 -19.54 -1.47 9.16
CA THR A 112 -18.09 -1.26 9.11
C THR A 112 -17.62 -0.93 7.70
N VAL A 113 -17.22 0.33 7.52
CA VAL A 113 -16.63 0.83 6.27
C VAL A 113 -15.10 0.74 6.37
N LEU A 114 -14.50 0.08 5.40
CA LEU A 114 -13.06 -0.07 5.29
C LEU A 114 -12.54 0.80 4.14
N ARG A 115 -11.44 1.52 4.37
CA ARG A 115 -10.76 2.29 3.33
C ARG A 115 -9.25 2.15 3.44
N ALA A 116 -8.58 1.94 2.32
CA ALA A 116 -7.13 2.00 2.23
C ALA A 116 -6.70 2.98 1.15
N SER A 117 -5.64 3.74 1.41
CA SER A 117 -5.07 4.68 0.46
C SER A 117 -3.55 4.60 0.40
N THR A 118 -3.02 4.97 -0.75
CA THR A 118 -1.58 5.11 -1.02
C THR A 118 -1.41 6.13 -2.13
N HIS A 119 -0.18 6.58 -2.33
CA HIS A 119 0.19 7.33 -3.52
C HIS A 119 1.38 6.68 -4.20
N VAL A 120 1.64 7.11 -5.44
CA VAL A 120 2.85 6.77 -6.18
C VAL A 120 3.33 8.01 -6.92
N TYR A 121 4.63 8.10 -7.14
CA TYR A 121 5.24 9.13 -7.98
C TYR A 121 5.65 8.51 -9.33
N LEU A 122 5.23 9.15 -10.42
CA LEU A 122 5.58 8.80 -11.79
C LEU A 122 6.47 9.90 -12.39
N PRO A 123 7.64 9.57 -12.96
CA PRO A 123 8.51 10.55 -13.59
C PRO A 123 7.82 11.32 -14.71
N GLY A 124 8.03 12.63 -14.76
CA GLY A 124 7.53 13.51 -15.82
C GLY A 124 7.32 14.94 -15.31
N LYS A 125 6.55 15.73 -16.07
CA LYS A 125 6.31 17.14 -15.74
C LYS A 125 5.67 17.24 -14.36
N PRO A 126 6.23 18.07 -13.45
CA PRO A 126 5.67 18.21 -12.11
C PRO A 126 4.28 18.82 -12.21
N LEU A 127 3.28 18.06 -11.76
CA LEU A 127 1.95 18.56 -11.44
C LEU A 127 1.90 18.87 -9.95
N SER A 128 1.11 19.87 -9.56
CA SER A 128 1.06 20.37 -8.18
C SER A 128 0.66 19.27 -7.18
N PRO A 129 1.59 18.78 -6.32
CA PRO A 129 1.27 17.75 -5.32
C PRO A 129 0.28 18.28 -4.27
N SER A 130 0.37 19.57 -3.95
CA SER A 130 -0.56 20.23 -3.03
C SER A 130 -1.98 20.26 -3.60
N ALA A 131 -2.15 20.45 -4.91
CA ALA A 131 -3.46 20.38 -5.54
C ALA A 131 -4.08 18.98 -5.39
N LEU A 132 -3.29 17.91 -5.57
CA LEU A 132 -3.75 16.54 -5.34
C LEU A 132 -4.18 16.32 -3.88
N LEU A 133 -3.40 16.80 -2.91
CA LEU A 133 -3.71 16.65 -1.48
C LEU A 133 -4.89 17.51 -1.01
N ALA A 134 -5.19 18.61 -1.70
CA ALA A 134 -6.32 19.49 -1.42
C ALA A 134 -7.65 18.97 -1.97
N GLN A 135 -7.64 17.98 -2.87
CA GLN A 135 -8.87 17.39 -3.39
C GLN A 135 -9.72 16.81 -2.27
N ARG A 136 -11.00 17.19 -2.26
CA ARG A 136 -11.98 16.64 -1.33
C ARG A 136 -12.31 15.22 -1.74
N ARG A 137 -12.29 14.30 -0.77
CA ARG A 137 -12.71 12.91 -0.95
C ARG A 137 -13.75 12.57 0.11
N ASP A 138 -14.66 11.68 -0.26
CA ASP A 138 -15.69 11.20 0.66
C ASP A 138 -15.12 10.19 1.65
N GLY A 139 -15.76 10.02 2.80
CA GLY A 139 -15.38 9.11 3.86
C GLY A 139 -14.24 9.61 4.75
N LEU A 140 -13.82 8.73 5.67
CA LEU A 140 -12.69 8.98 6.58
C LEU A 140 -11.39 8.72 5.81
N GLU A 141 -10.42 9.62 5.90
CA GLU A 141 -9.11 9.47 5.25
C GLU A 141 -7.98 10.06 6.11
N ILE A 142 -6.78 9.52 5.89
CA ILE A 142 -5.52 10.06 6.41
C ILE A 142 -4.73 10.58 5.20
N VAL A 143 -4.41 11.87 5.22
CA VAL A 143 -3.75 12.55 4.10
C VAL A 143 -2.44 13.16 4.60
N PRO A 144 -1.28 12.86 3.98
CA PRO A 144 -0.05 13.55 4.33
C PRO A 144 -0.15 15.04 3.95
N GLN A 145 0.40 15.94 4.77
CA GLN A 145 0.40 17.38 4.47
C GLN A 145 1.32 17.76 3.30
N ARG A 146 2.28 16.89 2.99
CA ARG A 146 3.17 17.00 1.85
C ARG A 146 3.46 15.60 1.30
N LEU A 147 3.65 15.48 0.00
CA LEU A 147 4.16 14.25 -0.58
C LEU A 147 5.70 14.28 -0.58
N PRO A 148 6.37 13.13 -0.41
CA PRO A 148 7.82 13.08 -0.43
C PRO A 148 8.38 13.43 -1.81
N GLU A 149 9.10 14.56 -1.86
CA GLU A 149 9.91 14.98 -2.99
C GLU A 149 11.35 14.51 -2.78
N HIS A 150 11.76 13.51 -3.55
CA HIS A 150 13.08 12.84 -3.49
C HIS A 150 13.40 12.12 -2.17
N GLY A 151 13.73 10.83 -2.26
CA GLY A 151 14.30 10.08 -1.13
C GLY A 151 13.33 9.65 -0.03
N GLY A 152 12.02 9.90 -0.19
CA GLY A 152 10.96 9.27 0.60
C GLY A 152 10.88 9.69 2.07
N VAL A 153 9.99 9.01 2.80
CA VAL A 153 9.91 9.05 4.27
C VAL A 153 11.08 8.27 4.85
N ARG A 154 11.72 8.75 5.94
CA ARG A 154 12.89 8.10 6.54
C ARG A 154 12.71 7.81 8.02
N GLU A 155 13.48 6.85 8.55
CA GLU A 155 13.68 6.68 10.00
C GLU A 155 14.02 8.05 10.64
N THR A 156 13.57 8.25 11.88
CA THR A 156 13.76 9.46 12.70
C THR A 156 13.21 10.77 12.12
N SER A 157 12.65 10.75 10.90
CA SER A 157 12.01 11.93 10.31
C SER A 157 10.60 12.14 10.85
N GLN A 158 10.21 13.42 10.96
CA GLN A 158 8.87 13.84 11.34
C GLN A 158 8.04 14.16 10.11
N TRP A 159 6.82 13.64 10.08
CA TRP A 159 5.86 13.85 9.00
C TRP A 159 4.50 14.19 9.56
N ARG A 160 3.85 15.18 8.95
CA ARG A 160 2.50 15.60 9.33
C ARG A 160 1.47 14.95 8.43
N PHE A 161 0.43 14.45 9.07
CA PHE A 161 -0.75 13.89 8.42
C PHE A 161 -1.98 14.58 8.98
N GLN A 162 -3.01 14.71 8.17
CA GLN A 162 -4.30 15.21 8.60
C GLN A 162 -5.37 14.14 8.41
N VAL A 163 -6.13 13.94 9.46
CA VAL A 163 -7.32 13.09 9.47
C VAL A 163 -8.50 13.94 9.02
N ARG A 164 -9.21 13.48 7.99
CA ARG A 164 -10.38 14.16 7.44
C ARG A 164 -11.56 13.21 7.31
N PHE A 165 -12.77 13.71 7.48
CA PHE A 165 -14.01 13.03 7.12
C PHE A 165 -14.79 13.90 6.15
N ASN A 166 -15.06 13.40 4.94
CA ASN A 166 -15.71 14.17 3.87
C ASN A 166 -15.03 15.53 3.61
N GLY A 167 -13.69 15.56 3.66
CA GLY A 167 -12.86 16.76 3.53
C GLY A 167 -12.73 17.65 4.77
N GLN A 168 -13.50 17.41 5.83
CA GLN A 168 -13.44 18.21 7.05
C GLN A 168 -12.44 17.64 8.06
N PRO A 169 -11.58 18.46 8.69
CA PRO A 169 -10.63 17.99 9.69
C PRO A 169 -11.29 17.29 10.88
N ARG A 170 -10.62 16.27 11.42
CA ARG A 170 -11.11 15.48 12.56
C ARG A 170 -10.16 15.58 13.75
N PRO A 171 -10.47 16.44 14.73
CA PRO A 171 -9.67 16.58 15.94
C PRO A 171 -9.93 15.46 16.94
N ASN A 172 -8.98 15.25 17.87
CA ASN A 172 -9.08 14.31 18.98
C ASN A 172 -9.35 12.86 18.55
N VAL A 173 -8.70 12.42 17.47
CA VAL A 173 -8.80 11.05 16.95
C VAL A 173 -7.44 10.36 17.04
N GLY A 174 -7.43 9.12 17.54
CA GLY A 174 -6.24 8.28 17.60
C GLY A 174 -5.81 7.78 16.21
N VAL A 175 -4.55 8.02 15.86
CA VAL A 175 -3.89 7.52 14.65
C VAL A 175 -2.77 6.58 15.06
N GLU A 176 -2.88 5.31 14.68
CA GLU A 176 -1.87 4.27 14.95
C GLU A 176 -0.93 4.13 13.76
N LEU A 177 0.38 4.18 14.00
CA LEU A 177 1.41 3.68 13.09
C LEU A 177 1.70 2.22 13.41
N LEU A 178 1.73 1.39 12.37
CA LEU A 178 2.29 0.05 12.37
C LEU A 178 3.35 -0.06 11.27
N THR A 179 4.57 -0.47 11.61
CA THR A 179 5.62 -0.76 10.63
C THR A 179 5.72 -2.25 10.33
N GLU A 180 6.31 -2.60 9.19
CA GLU A 180 6.56 -3.98 8.77
C GLU A 180 7.42 -4.79 9.77
N PRO A 181 8.45 -4.21 10.43
CA PRO A 181 9.13 -4.84 11.57
C PRO A 181 8.27 -5.02 12.83
N GLY A 182 7.09 -4.41 12.90
CA GLY A 182 6.12 -4.59 13.98
C GLY A 182 6.07 -3.45 15.00
N THR A 183 6.78 -2.34 14.81
CA THR A 183 6.71 -1.18 15.71
C THR A 183 5.30 -0.58 15.68
N ARG A 184 4.73 -0.33 16.86
CA ARG A 184 3.42 0.34 17.03
C ARG A 184 3.53 1.60 17.84
N ARG A 185 2.90 2.68 17.38
CA ARG A 185 2.82 3.97 18.09
C ARG A 185 1.49 4.64 17.79
N VAL A 186 0.97 5.43 18.72
CA VAL A 186 -0.31 6.14 18.57
C VAL A 186 -0.11 7.62 18.86
N TRP A 187 -0.73 8.47 18.04
CA TRP A 187 -0.84 9.91 18.24
C TRP A 187 -2.30 10.30 18.23
N VAL A 188 -2.62 11.44 18.86
CA VAL A 188 -3.97 12.01 18.84
C VAL A 188 -3.94 13.26 17.98
N SER A 189 -4.92 13.41 17.08
CA SER A 189 -5.02 14.58 16.21
C SER A 189 -5.36 15.86 16.97
N ASP A 190 -4.73 16.96 16.57
CA ASP A 190 -4.94 18.28 17.17
C ASP A 190 -6.26 18.95 16.70
N ALA A 191 -6.48 20.21 17.06
CA ALA A 191 -7.68 20.97 16.67
C ALA A 191 -7.85 21.13 15.14
N ARG A 192 -6.77 21.01 14.36
CA ARG A 192 -6.77 21.03 12.89
C ARG A 192 -6.85 19.62 12.30
N GLY A 193 -7.07 18.61 13.12
CA GLY A 193 -7.06 17.20 12.72
C GLY A 193 -5.68 16.70 12.30
N GLU A 194 -4.60 17.39 12.68
CA GLU A 194 -3.24 17.04 12.31
C GLU A 194 -2.56 16.16 13.36
N VAL A 195 -1.73 15.22 12.91
CA VAL A 195 -0.83 14.42 13.73
C VAL A 195 0.60 14.53 13.19
N GLU A 196 1.57 14.74 14.07
CA GLU A 196 2.98 14.70 13.72
C GLU A 196 3.57 13.34 14.10
N VAL A 197 3.83 12.52 13.09
CA VAL A 197 4.33 11.16 13.22
C VAL A 197 5.84 11.17 13.12
N THR A 198 6.51 10.67 14.16
CA THR A 198 7.95 10.41 14.14
C THR A 198 8.19 8.95 13.79
N PHE A 199 8.86 8.72 12.65
CA PHE A 199 9.16 7.36 12.19
C PHE A 199 10.22 6.69 13.07
N PRO A 200 9.99 5.43 13.51
CA PRO A 200 10.93 4.72 14.36
C PRO A 200 12.22 4.38 13.60
N ARG A 201 13.27 4.08 14.38
CA ARG A 201 14.53 3.52 13.89
C ARG A 201 14.54 2.01 14.15
N ASP A 202 13.81 1.26 13.34
CA ASP A 202 13.49 -0.15 13.55
C ASP A 202 13.85 -1.05 12.36
N PHE A 203 14.63 -0.56 11.38
CA PHE A 203 15.11 -1.43 10.32
C PHE A 203 15.99 -2.55 10.89
N PRO A 204 15.76 -3.82 10.48
CA PRO A 204 16.58 -4.96 10.90
C PRO A 204 17.98 -4.87 10.28
N GLU A 205 19.00 -5.29 11.03
CA GLU A 205 20.40 -5.23 10.60
C GLU A 205 20.65 -5.98 9.29
N ALA A 206 20.00 -7.14 9.10
CA ALA A 206 20.08 -7.93 7.87
C ALA A 206 19.63 -7.15 6.62
N ALA A 207 18.68 -6.23 6.75
CA ALA A 207 18.24 -5.40 5.63
C ALA A 207 19.26 -4.30 5.27
N LEU A 208 20.18 -3.99 6.18
CA LEU A 208 21.17 -2.91 6.02
C LEU A 208 22.56 -3.45 5.65
N ALA A 209 22.89 -4.67 6.05
CA ALA A 209 24.17 -5.30 5.71
C ALA A 209 24.14 -6.07 4.37
N GLY A 210 22.96 -6.25 3.76
CA GLY A 210 22.80 -7.02 2.53
C GLY A 210 23.26 -6.29 1.26
N PRO A 211 23.47 -7.02 0.14
CA PRO A 211 23.91 -6.44 -1.15
C PRO A 211 22.93 -5.41 -1.75
N ASN A 212 21.69 -5.37 -1.27
CA ASN A 212 20.65 -4.43 -1.68
C ASN A 212 20.35 -3.35 -0.62
N SER A 213 21.27 -3.10 0.33
CA SER A 213 21.09 -2.12 1.41
C SER A 213 20.71 -0.71 0.90
N MET A 214 21.24 -0.31 -0.25
CA MET A 214 20.90 0.98 -0.90
C MET A 214 19.42 1.10 -1.29
N ASN A 215 18.74 -0.02 -1.54
CA ASN A 215 17.32 -0.09 -1.88
C ASN A 215 16.45 -0.57 -0.71
N ALA A 216 17.04 -0.73 0.49
CA ALA A 216 16.33 -1.16 1.67
C ALA A 216 15.16 -0.21 1.95
N SER A 217 13.99 -0.80 2.12
CA SER A 217 12.77 -0.07 2.47
C SER A 217 11.84 -1.01 3.22
N GLN A 218 11.01 -0.45 4.09
CA GLN A 218 10.03 -1.18 4.89
C GLN A 218 8.66 -0.54 4.70
N GLY A 219 7.60 -1.33 4.80
CA GLY A 219 6.23 -0.85 4.78
C GLY A 219 5.83 -0.18 6.09
N PHE A 220 4.94 0.79 6.02
CA PHE A 220 4.20 1.29 7.16
C PHE A 220 2.73 1.49 6.80
N VAL A 221 1.88 1.41 7.82
CA VAL A 221 0.46 1.75 7.76
C VAL A 221 0.16 2.74 8.87
N LEU A 222 -0.49 3.84 8.52
CA LEU A 222 -1.22 4.67 9.48
C LEU A 222 -2.68 4.23 9.43
N ALA A 223 -3.27 3.95 10.59
CA ALA A 223 -4.65 3.51 10.73
C ALA A 223 -5.41 4.44 11.66
N VAL A 224 -6.65 4.74 11.30
CA VAL A 224 -7.60 5.48 12.13
C VAL A 224 -8.90 4.70 12.19
N ASN A 225 -9.45 4.56 13.39
CA ASN A 225 -10.73 3.93 13.62
C ASN A 225 -11.66 4.94 14.31
N GLN A 226 -12.79 5.27 13.70
CA GLN A 226 -13.74 6.24 14.25
C GLN A 226 -15.18 5.80 14.01
N ALA A 227 -16.00 5.83 15.06
CA ALA A 227 -17.44 5.72 14.95
C ALA A 227 -18.04 7.07 14.54
N ILE A 228 -18.80 7.10 13.45
CA ILE A 228 -19.46 8.29 12.90
C ILE A 228 -20.86 7.87 12.46
N ASP A 229 -21.89 8.57 12.93
CA ASP A 229 -23.30 8.33 12.55
C ASP A 229 -23.74 6.85 12.66
N GLY A 230 -23.29 6.17 13.73
CA GLY A 230 -23.63 4.76 13.99
C GLY A 230 -22.89 3.74 13.11
N ARG A 231 -21.90 4.17 12.32
CA ARG A 231 -21.02 3.30 11.52
C ARG A 231 -19.58 3.41 12.00
N ASN A 232 -18.86 2.30 11.98
CA ASN A 232 -17.44 2.26 12.27
C ASN A 232 -16.61 2.42 10.98
N TYR A 233 -15.77 3.44 10.94
CA TYR A 233 -14.88 3.71 9.81
C TYR A 233 -13.46 3.34 10.18
N LEU A 234 -12.90 2.35 9.48
CA LEU A 234 -11.49 2.01 9.56
C LEU A 234 -10.79 2.44 8.27
N SER A 235 -9.99 3.50 8.39
CA SER A 235 -9.27 4.07 7.25
C SER A 235 -7.78 4.00 7.46
N THR A 236 -7.06 3.70 6.39
CA THR A 236 -5.61 3.52 6.44
C THR A 236 -4.91 4.25 5.32
N TYR A 237 -3.74 4.79 5.61
CA TYR A 237 -2.79 5.27 4.62
C TYR A 237 -1.51 4.43 4.72
N ALA A 238 -1.10 3.81 3.62
CA ALA A 238 0.07 2.94 3.57
C ALA A 238 1.12 3.49 2.61
N HIS A 239 2.39 3.37 2.98
CA HIS A 239 3.51 3.64 2.09
C HIS A 239 4.77 2.92 2.59
N ARG A 240 5.89 3.14 1.91
CA ARG A 240 7.22 2.71 2.35
C ARG A 240 8.01 3.85 2.99
N TYR A 241 8.86 3.52 3.95
CA TYR A 241 9.90 4.38 4.51
C TYR A 241 11.28 3.74 4.31
N TYR A 242 12.33 4.55 4.48
CA TYR A 242 13.73 4.20 4.17
C TYR A 242 14.63 4.38 5.39
N PRO A 243 15.80 3.72 5.45
CA PRO A 243 16.77 3.92 6.52
C PRO A 243 17.22 5.36 6.64
N ASP A 244 17.65 5.73 7.86
CA ASP A 244 18.35 6.99 8.08
C ASP A 244 19.68 7.02 7.30
N ARG A 245 19.95 8.12 6.58
CA ARG A 245 21.19 8.33 5.82
C ARG A 245 22.43 8.41 6.72
N MET A 246 22.25 8.76 7.99
CA MET A 246 23.35 8.85 8.95
C MET A 246 23.64 7.54 9.65
N ARG A 247 22.86 6.48 9.39
CA ARG A 247 22.99 5.20 10.09
C ARG A 247 24.35 4.52 9.91
N GLU A 248 24.97 4.68 8.74
CA GLU A 248 26.26 4.06 8.39
C GLU A 248 27.45 5.04 8.48
N ARG A 249 27.21 6.31 8.81
CA ARG A 249 28.28 7.31 8.87
C ARG A 249 29.02 7.21 10.21
N SER A 250 30.10 6.44 10.22
CA SER A 250 31.04 6.41 11.35
C SER A 250 31.89 7.69 11.35
N LEU A 251 31.70 8.54 12.37
CA LEU A 251 32.58 9.68 12.64
C LEU A 251 34.03 9.22 12.81
N ALA A 252 34.24 8.07 13.45
CA ALA A 252 35.56 7.49 13.65
C ALA A 252 36.23 7.09 12.31
N ALA A 253 35.47 6.52 11.37
CA ALA A 253 35.99 6.20 10.03
C ALA A 253 36.34 7.48 9.24
N GLY A 254 35.51 8.52 9.34
CA GLY A 254 35.78 9.82 8.72
C GLY A 254 37.02 10.51 9.29
N VAL A 255 37.18 10.50 10.61
CA VAL A 255 38.38 11.02 11.30
C VAL A 255 39.61 10.19 10.93
N GLY A 256 39.49 8.86 10.86
CA GLY A 256 40.57 7.98 10.44
C GLY A 256 41.04 8.25 9.00
N ALA A 257 40.12 8.40 8.06
CA ALA A 257 40.44 8.71 6.67
C ALA A 257 41.11 10.08 6.52
N LEU A 258 40.65 11.11 7.26
CA LEU A 258 41.29 12.42 7.30
C LEU A 258 42.70 12.36 7.87
N GLY A 259 42.88 11.66 9.00
CA GLY A 259 44.19 11.45 9.61
C GLY A 259 45.16 10.74 8.67
N PHE A 260 44.70 9.69 7.97
CA PHE A 260 45.48 8.99 6.97
C PHE A 260 45.87 9.89 5.79
N GLY A 261 44.93 10.70 5.28
CA GLY A 261 45.19 11.68 4.23
C GLY A 261 46.25 12.71 4.62
N MET A 262 46.23 13.20 5.88
CA MET A 262 47.24 14.12 6.39
C MET A 262 48.63 13.50 6.46
N VAL A 263 48.74 12.24 6.90
CA VAL A 263 50.02 11.51 6.93
C VAL A 263 50.60 11.34 5.54
N LEU A 264 49.77 11.01 4.54
CA LEU A 264 50.20 10.90 3.14
C LEU A 264 50.58 12.25 2.52
N ALA A 265 49.93 13.35 2.91
CA ALA A 265 50.22 14.68 2.40
C ALA A 265 51.47 15.33 3.03
N ALA A 266 51.84 14.94 4.25
CA ALA A 266 53.00 15.48 4.97
C ALA A 266 54.33 15.46 4.18
N PRO A 267 54.73 14.36 3.50
CA PRO A 267 55.98 14.33 2.73
C PRO A 267 55.96 15.25 1.48
N LEU A 268 54.80 15.50 0.88
CA LEU A 268 54.68 16.39 -0.28
C LEU A 268 54.85 17.87 0.12
N ILE A 269 54.36 18.26 1.29
CA ILE A 269 54.52 19.61 1.83
C ILE A 269 55.99 19.84 2.24
N ARG A 270 56.65 18.83 2.82
CA ARG A 270 58.05 18.93 3.22
C ARG A 270 58.98 19.15 2.02
N ARG A 271 58.75 18.45 0.90
CA ARG A 271 59.52 18.63 -0.35
C ARG A 271 59.32 19.98 -1.04
N LYS A 272 58.15 20.62 -0.87
CA LYS A 272 57.89 21.95 -1.45
C LYS A 272 58.66 23.05 -0.71
N ARG A 273 59.00 22.84 0.56
CA ARG A 273 59.77 23.77 1.39
C ARG A 273 61.28 23.73 1.13
N GLU A 274 61.77 22.67 0.48
CA GLU A 274 63.18 22.51 0.10
C GLU A 274 63.48 23.03 -1.33
N ARG A 275 62.45 23.43 -2.09
CA ARG A 275 62.56 23.97 -3.46
C ARG A 275 62.17 25.45 -3.59
N ALA A 276 61.88 26.11 -2.47
CA ALA A 276 61.66 27.56 -2.37
C ALA A 276 62.83 28.15 -1.59
#